data_AF-A0AA45L5P1-F1
#
_entry.id   AF-A0AA45L5P1-F1
#
_cell.length_a   1.000
_cell.length_b   1.000
_cell.length_c   1.000
_cell.angle_alpha   90.00
_cell.angle_beta   90.00
_cell.angle_gamma   90.00
#
_symmetry.space_group_name_H-M   'P 1'
#
loop_
_entity.id
_entity.type
_entity.pdbx_description
1 polymer ?
#
loop_
_entity_poly.entity_id
_entity_poly.type
_entity_poly.pdbx_seq_one_letter_code
_entity_poly.pdbx_strand_id
1 'polypeptide(L)' 'MAAHRAALGDWCPGWQRPGHHSADLVADDVVPVALSGRPSAELRVLCRSCNSRKGTTL' A
#
# COMPACT_ATOMS: atom_id res chain seq x y z
N MET A 1 0.14 -4.78 8.62
CA MET A 1 1.59 -4.92 8.34
C MET A 1 2.17 -6.26 8.81
N ALA A 2 2.09 -6.62 10.09
CA ALA A 2 2.65 -7.87 10.61
C ALA A 2 2.10 -9.14 9.92
N ALA A 3 0.77 -9.24 9.75
CA ALA A 3 0.15 -10.36 9.04
C ALA A 3 0.61 -10.48 7.57
N HIS A 4 0.80 -9.35 6.88
CA HIS A 4 1.33 -9.33 5.51
C HIS A 4 2.75 -9.88 5.46
N ARG A 5 3.64 -9.42 6.35
CA ARG A 5 5.02 -9.91 6.41
C ARG A 5 5.09 -11.40 6.78
N ALA A 6 4.20 -11.88 7.66
CA ALA A 6 4.13 -13.30 7.98
C ALA A 6 3.71 -14.17 6.79
N ALA A 7 2.81 -13.67 5.94
CA ALA A 7 2.27 -14.42 4.80
C ALA A 7 3.11 -14.28 3.52
N LEU A 8 3.65 -13.10 3.25
CA LEU A 8 4.25 -12.72 1.96
C LEU A 8 5.67 -12.13 2.09
N GLY A 9 6.20 -12.02 3.31
CA GLY A 9 7.49 -11.36 3.57
C GLY A 9 7.49 -9.89 3.15
N ASP A 10 8.62 -9.44 2.62
CA ASP A 10 8.81 -8.07 2.11
C ASP A 10 8.34 -7.92 0.66
N TRP A 11 7.22 -8.56 0.32
CA TRP A 11 6.62 -8.45 -1.01
C TRP A 11 5.68 -7.24 -1.12
N CYS A 12 5.90 -6.39 -2.11
CA CYS A 12 4.97 -5.35 -2.51
C CYS A 12 4.12 -5.82 -3.70
N PRO A 13 2.77 -5.77 -3.63
CA PRO A 13 1.90 -6.11 -4.75
C PRO A 13 2.09 -5.22 -6.00
N GLY A 14 2.56 -3.99 -5.79
CA GLY A 14 2.77 -3.01 -6.86
C GLY A 14 1.59 -2.06 -7.07
N TRP A 15 1.89 -0.87 -7.59
CA TRP A 15 0.91 0.10 -8.10
C TRP A 15 1.36 0.55 -9.49
N GLN A 16 0.53 0.29 -10.50
CA GLN A 16 0.85 0.50 -11.93
C GLN A 16 2.17 -0.14 -12.39
N ARG A 17 2.58 -1.21 -11.70
CA ARG A 17 3.72 -2.06 -12.06
C ARG A 17 3.52 -3.45 -11.44
N PRO A 18 4.22 -4.49 -11.94
CA PRO A 18 4.19 -5.82 -11.32
C PRO A 18 4.63 -5.82 -9.85
N GLY A 19 4.20 -6.85 -9.14
CA GLY A 19 4.66 -7.10 -7.77
C GLY A 19 6.16 -7.35 -7.71
N HIS A 20 6.79 -6.93 -6.62
CA HIS A 20 8.25 -6.95 -6.45
C HIS A 20 8.63 -6.95 -4.96
N HIS A 21 9.87 -7.35 -4.69
CA HIS A 21 10.43 -7.29 -3.34
C HIS A 21 10.75 -5.84 -2.92
N SER A 22 10.42 -5.48 -1.69
CA SER A 22 10.74 -4.18 -1.09
C SER A 22 10.70 -4.25 0.43
N ALA A 23 11.79 -3.87 1.10
CA ALA A 23 11.88 -3.84 2.55
C ALA A 23 11.13 -2.64 3.20
N ASP A 24 10.87 -1.57 2.43
CA ASP A 24 10.19 -0.34 2.89
C ASP A 24 8.69 -0.39 2.56
N LEU A 25 7.98 -1.31 3.22
CA LEU A 25 6.53 -1.47 3.13
C LEU A 25 5.80 -0.48 4.05
N VAL A 26 4.68 0.05 3.55
CA VAL A 26 3.77 0.96 4.25
C VAL A 26 2.32 0.45 4.12
N ALA A 27 1.50 0.79 5.10
CA ALA A 27 0.05 0.65 4.97
C ALA A 27 -0.49 1.82 4.14
N ASP A 28 -1.34 1.51 3.17
CA ASP A 28 -1.98 2.45 2.25
C ASP A 28 -3.50 2.28 2.35
N ASP A 29 -4.22 3.38 2.51
CA ASP A 29 -5.68 3.36 2.50
C ASP A 29 -6.17 3.10 1.08
N VAL A 30 -6.96 2.04 0.84
CA VAL A 30 -7.47 1.70 -0.50
C VAL A 30 -8.21 2.88 -1.11
N VAL A 31 -9.02 3.59 -0.30
CA VAL A 31 -9.59 4.90 -0.63
C VAL A 31 -8.90 5.95 0.22
N PRO A 32 -8.32 7.02 -0.37
CA PRO A 32 -7.68 8.07 0.41
C PRO A 32 -8.63 8.62 1.46
N VAL A 33 -8.19 8.73 2.71
CA VAL A 33 -8.97 9.32 3.81
C VAL A 33 -9.47 10.73 3.44
N ALA A 34 -8.67 11.47 2.67
CA ALA A 34 -9.01 12.79 2.14
C ALA A 34 -10.29 12.82 1.28
N LEU A 35 -10.63 11.69 0.62
CA LEU A 35 -11.83 11.54 -0.22
C LEU A 35 -12.99 10.87 0.52
N SER A 36 -12.70 9.99 1.49
CA SER A 36 -13.73 9.17 2.13
C SER A 36 -14.31 9.75 3.41
N GLY A 37 -13.57 10.62 4.12
CA GLY A 37 -13.95 11.10 5.46
C GLY A 37 -14.14 9.98 6.49
N ARG A 38 -13.77 8.73 6.16
CA ARG A 38 -14.00 7.53 6.95
C ARG A 38 -12.66 6.86 7.26
N PRO A 39 -12.24 6.80 8.53
CA PRO A 39 -10.93 6.26 8.93
C PRO A 39 -10.81 4.73 8.82
N SER A 40 -11.86 4.04 8.37
CA SER A 40 -11.92 2.58 8.28
C SER A 40 -11.96 2.06 6.84
N ALA A 41 -11.29 2.75 5.91
CA ALA A 41 -11.10 2.19 4.57
C ALA A 41 -10.25 0.91 4.69
N GLU A 42 -10.52 -0.08 3.83
CA GLU A 42 -9.70 -1.27 3.71
C GLU A 42 -8.23 -0.84 3.52
N LEU A 43 -7.33 -1.34 4.36
CA LEU A 43 -5.90 -1.05 4.26
C LEU A 43 -5.26 -2.07 3.32
N ARG A 44 -4.56 -1.58 2.29
CA ARG A 44 -3.66 -2.38 1.46
C ARG A 44 -2.22 -2.16 1.88
N VAL A 45 -1.34 -3.06 1.45
CA VAL A 45 0.11 -2.94 1.62
C VAL A 45 0.75 -2.55 0.30
N LEU A 46 1.62 -1.55 0.33
CA LEU A 46 2.46 -1.10 -0.79
C LEU A 46 3.85 -0.73 -0.28
N CYS A 47 4.87 -0.69 -1.13
CA CYS A 47 6.12 -0.02 -0.77
C CYS A 47 5.95 1.50 -0.85
N ARG A 48 6.80 2.26 -0.13
CA ARG A 48 6.75 3.73 -0.12
C ARG A 48 6.71 4.34 -1.52
N SER A 49 7.53 3.83 -2.44
CA SER A 49 7.56 4.29 -3.84
C SER A 49 6.24 4.06 -4.58
N CYS A 50 5.61 2.89 -4.41
CA CYS A 50 4.29 2.61 -4.99
C CYS A 50 3.20 3.48 -4.36
N ASN A 51 3.25 3.67 -3.05
CA ASN A 51 2.29 4.50 -2.31
C ASN A 51 2.37 5.96 -2.76
N SER A 52 3.58 6.53 -2.86
CA SER A 52 3.78 7.89 -3.37
C SER A 52 3.26 8.05 -4.79
N ARG A 53 3.51 7.07 -5.68
CA ARG A 53 3.01 7.10 -7.05
C ARG A 53 1.47 7.06 -7.12
N LYS A 54 0.83 6.31 -6.22
CA LYS A 54 -0.64 6.29 -6.09
C LYS A 54 -1.18 7.66 -5.70
N GLY A 55 -0.59 8.30 -4.68
CA GLY A 55 -1.00 9.63 -4.22
C GLY A 55 -0.88 10.73 -5.27
N THR A 56 0.04 10.60 -6.24
CA THR A 56 0.16 11.53 -7.38
C THR A 56 -0.82 11.25 -8.53
N THR A 57 -1.48 10.09 -8.55
CA THR A 57 -2.40 9.68 -9.63
C THR A 57 -3.89 9.82 -9.26
N LEU A 58 -4.18 10.33 -8.06
CA LEU A 58 -5.52 10.60 -7.53
C LEU A 58 -5.85 12.09 -7.68
#